data_AF-A0AAC9S4Z5-F1
#
_entry.id   AF-A0AAC9S4Z5-F1
#
_cell.length_a   1.000
_cell.length_b   1.000
_cell.length_c   1.000
_cell.angle_alpha   90.00
_cell.angle_beta   90.00
_cell.angle_gamma   90.00
#
_symmetry.space_group_name_H-M   'P 1'
#
loop_
_entity.id
_entity.type
_entity.pdbx_description
1 polymer ?
#
loop_
_entity_poly.entity_id
_entity_poly.type
_entity_poly.pdbx_seq_one_letter_code
_entity_poly.pdbx_strand_id
1 'polypeptide(L)'
;MTRPVERTGTFQLAGDAEGQALVFSQPLSFWGGIDAETGEITDHSHPGLGRNVAGRILVMPSGRGSSSSSSVLAEAIRRGTAPAGILLERPDPILAVGAIVAEFLYDIRMPLVVCDISNLVSGDQIDIGIGKDRGPIIRVHPAINPAEPRRQ
;
A
#
# COMPACT_ATOMS: atom_id res chain seq x y z
N MET A 1 -17.55 -8.95 -16.79
CA MET A 1 -16.79 -7.97 -15.99
C MET A 1 -17.24 -8.11 -14.56
N THR A 2 -16.37 -8.56 -13.66
CA THR A 2 -16.68 -8.67 -12.23
C THR A 2 -16.89 -7.26 -11.68
N ARG A 3 -17.99 -7.03 -10.98
CA ARG A 3 -18.29 -5.72 -10.39
C ARG A 3 -17.24 -5.41 -9.31
N PRO A 4 -16.69 -4.19 -9.24
CA PRO A 4 -15.74 -3.84 -8.20
C PRO A 4 -16.39 -3.99 -6.82
N VAL A 5 -15.62 -4.53 -5.89
CA VAL A 5 -15.99 -4.57 -4.47
C VAL A 5 -15.51 -3.28 -3.83
N GLU A 6 -16.44 -2.49 -3.30
CA GLU A 6 -16.11 -1.26 -2.58
C GLU A 6 -15.92 -1.57 -1.09
N ARG A 7 -14.92 -0.92 -0.49
CA ARG A 7 -14.63 -0.96 0.94
C ARG A 7 -14.45 0.46 1.46
N THR A 8 -14.78 0.66 2.73
CA THR A 8 -14.53 1.89 3.47
C THR A 8 -13.44 1.66 4.51
N GLY A 9 -12.95 2.75 5.11
CA GLY A 9 -11.94 2.70 6.16
C GLY A 9 -11.72 4.05 6.79
N THR A 10 -10.53 4.25 7.34
CA THR A 10 -10.09 5.51 7.94
C THR A 10 -8.76 5.93 7.34
N PHE A 11 -8.66 7.17 6.85
CA PHE A 11 -7.38 7.72 6.42
C PHE A 11 -6.47 7.96 7.64
N GLN A 12 -5.22 7.51 7.55
CA GLN A 12 -4.11 8.10 8.31
C GLN A 12 -3.48 9.26 7.54
N LEU A 13 -3.48 9.17 6.20
CA LEU A 13 -3.23 10.29 5.30
C LEU A 13 -4.15 10.18 4.08
N ALA A 14 -4.89 11.25 3.80
CA ALA A 14 -5.84 11.31 2.69
C ALA A 14 -5.13 11.50 1.34
N GLY A 15 -5.70 10.93 0.29
CA GLY A 15 -5.21 11.04 -1.07
C GLY A 15 -5.86 10.01 -1.97
N ASP A 16 -5.42 10.02 -3.23
CA ASP A 16 -5.90 9.11 -4.26
C ASP A 16 -4.69 8.34 -4.81
N ALA A 17 -4.87 7.06 -5.09
CA ALA A 17 -3.85 6.21 -5.69
C ALA A 17 -4.49 5.04 -6.42
N GLU A 18 -3.84 4.59 -7.49
CA GLU A 18 -4.22 3.39 -8.21
C GLU A 18 -2.99 2.49 -8.34
N GLY A 19 -3.20 1.17 -8.24
CA GLY A 19 -2.15 0.21 -8.54
C GLY A 19 -2.54 -1.23 -8.28
N GLN A 20 -1.69 -2.14 -8.75
CA GLN A 20 -1.82 -3.56 -8.44
C GLN A 20 -1.45 -3.81 -6.98
N ALA A 21 -2.28 -4.61 -6.30
CA ALA A 21 -2.12 -5.00 -4.92
C ALA A 21 -0.85 -5.86 -4.74
N LEU A 22 -0.06 -5.50 -3.74
CA LEU A 22 1.07 -6.26 -3.23
C LEU A 22 0.73 -6.66 -1.80
N VAL A 23 0.16 -7.85 -1.64
CA VAL A 23 -0.44 -8.30 -0.37
C VAL A 23 0.52 -9.21 0.39
N PHE A 24 0.71 -8.90 1.68
CA PHE A 24 1.47 -9.71 2.64
C PHE A 24 0.67 -9.97 3.91
N SER A 25 0.71 -11.22 4.39
CA SER A 25 0.15 -11.59 5.70
C SER A 25 1.05 -11.19 6.88
N GLN A 26 2.26 -10.69 6.60
CA GLN A 26 3.25 -10.28 7.58
C GLN A 26 3.61 -8.79 7.41
N PRO A 27 3.97 -8.08 8.50
CA PRO A 27 4.48 -6.72 8.42
C PRO A 27 5.83 -6.58 7.70
N LEU A 28 5.94 -5.55 6.86
CA LEU A 28 7.20 -5.12 6.24
C LEU A 28 7.85 -3.99 7.05
N SER A 29 9.17 -4.08 7.25
CA SER A 29 9.97 -2.98 7.78
C SER A 29 10.49 -2.12 6.65
N PHE A 30 10.22 -0.82 6.71
CA PHE A 30 10.82 0.14 5.78
C PHE A 30 12.28 0.42 6.16
N TRP A 31 12.62 0.40 7.46
CA TRP A 31 14.00 0.46 7.90
C TRP A 31 14.70 -0.90 7.68
N GLY A 32 15.61 -0.96 6.71
CA GLY A 32 16.44 -2.14 6.43
C GLY A 32 15.71 -3.33 5.79
N GLY A 33 14.41 -3.20 5.49
CA GLY A 33 13.65 -4.24 4.79
C GLY A 33 13.25 -3.90 3.36
N ILE A 34 13.47 -2.65 2.95
CA ILE A 34 13.41 -2.24 1.55
C ILE A 34 14.67 -1.47 1.17
N ASP A 35 15.02 -1.50 -0.11
CA ASP A 35 15.93 -0.55 -0.72
C ASP A 35 15.13 0.69 -1.17
N ALA A 36 15.44 1.85 -0.58
CA ALA A 36 14.76 3.10 -0.91
C ALA A 36 15.08 3.63 -2.31
N GLU A 37 16.15 3.17 -2.96
CA GLU A 37 16.51 3.60 -4.31
C GLU A 37 15.77 2.84 -5.40
N THR A 38 15.32 1.62 -5.10
CA THR A 38 14.69 0.74 -6.08
C THR A 38 13.25 0.36 -5.73
N GLY A 39 12.89 0.37 -4.44
CA GLY A 39 11.64 -0.19 -3.93
C GLY A 39 11.68 -1.71 -3.76
N GLU A 40 12.83 -2.37 -3.97
CA GLU A 40 12.97 -3.80 -3.78
C GLU A 40 12.93 -4.17 -2.28
N ILE A 41 12.22 -5.24 -1.95
CA ILE A 41 12.22 -5.81 -0.60
C ILE A 41 13.50 -6.62 -0.42
N THR A 42 14.35 -6.18 0.51
CA THR A 42 15.68 -6.75 0.80
C THR A 42 15.71 -7.55 2.11
N ASP A 43 14.62 -7.53 2.89
CA ASP A 43 14.49 -8.31 4.12
C ASP A 43 14.44 -9.81 3.81
N HIS A 44 15.52 -10.52 4.12
CA HIS A 44 15.65 -11.96 3.86
C HIS A 44 14.71 -12.83 4.71
N SER A 45 14.16 -12.26 5.80
CA SER A 45 13.19 -12.95 6.65
C SER A 45 11.75 -12.75 6.18
N HIS A 46 11.50 -11.83 5.24
CA HIS A 46 10.17 -11.47 4.79
C HIS A 46 9.77 -12.30 3.55
N PRO A 47 8.52 -12.81 3.47
CA PRO A 47 8.05 -13.59 2.31
C PRO A 47 8.00 -12.81 1.00
N GLY A 48 8.14 -11.48 1.07
CA GLY A 48 8.22 -10.59 -0.08
C GLY A 48 9.60 -10.37 -0.67
N LEU A 49 10.66 -11.01 -0.15
CA LEU A 49 12.03 -10.85 -0.64
C LEU A 49 12.11 -10.88 -2.17
N GLY A 50 12.77 -9.88 -2.76
CA GLY A 50 12.93 -9.73 -4.22
C GLY A 50 11.69 -9.21 -4.96
N ARG A 51 10.56 -9.00 -4.29
CA ARG A 51 9.42 -8.26 -4.88
C ARG A 51 9.66 -6.76 -4.72
N ASN A 52 9.02 -5.97 -5.58
CA ASN A 52 9.18 -4.52 -5.61
C ASN A 52 7.87 -3.82 -5.21
N VAL A 53 7.97 -2.86 -4.28
CA VAL A 53 6.83 -2.10 -3.76
C VAL A 53 6.49 -0.87 -4.60
N ALA A 54 7.39 -0.41 -5.47
CA ALA A 54 7.25 0.84 -6.22
C ALA A 54 5.97 0.85 -7.07
N GLY A 55 5.16 1.89 -6.91
CA GLY A 55 3.91 2.06 -7.66
C GLY A 55 2.82 1.03 -7.37
N ARG A 56 2.99 0.15 -6.39
CA ARG A 56 1.98 -0.85 -5.97
C ARG A 56 1.07 -0.28 -4.89
N ILE A 57 -0.09 -0.90 -4.72
CA ILE A 57 -0.87 -0.75 -3.48
C ILE A 57 -0.36 -1.80 -2.50
N LEU A 58 0.45 -1.38 -1.52
CA LEU A 58 0.99 -2.29 -0.51
C LEU A 58 -0.08 -2.58 0.54
N VAL A 59 -0.37 -3.86 0.76
CA VAL A 59 -1.40 -4.31 1.71
C VAL A 59 -0.75 -5.23 2.74
N MET A 60 -0.85 -4.87 4.02
CA MET A 60 -0.26 -5.63 5.12
C MET A 60 -0.97 -5.35 6.45
N PRO A 61 -0.84 -6.20 7.49
CA PRO A 61 -1.58 -5.98 8.73
C PRO A 61 -1.13 -4.73 9.52
N SER A 62 0.15 -4.39 9.45
CA SER A 62 0.75 -3.16 10.01
C SER A 62 2.15 -2.98 9.43
N GLY A 63 2.81 -1.85 9.68
CA GLY A 63 4.25 -1.75 9.51
C GLY A 63 5.00 -2.52 10.61
N ARG A 64 6.31 -2.61 10.44
CA ARG A 64 7.27 -3.13 11.42
C ARG A 64 8.47 -2.20 11.53
N GLY A 65 9.07 -2.17 12.71
CA GLY A 65 10.27 -1.40 12.99
C GLY A 65 10.03 -0.22 13.93
N SER A 66 10.98 0.71 13.93
CA SER A 66 10.99 1.88 14.81
C SER A 66 10.87 3.17 14.00
N SER A 67 10.97 4.32 14.65
CA SER A 67 10.79 5.64 14.04
C SER A 67 11.61 5.87 12.76
N SER A 68 12.77 5.21 12.59
CA SER A 68 13.57 5.30 11.35
C SER A 68 12.86 4.80 10.09
N SER A 69 11.79 4.00 10.22
CA SER A 69 10.97 3.62 9.06
C SER A 69 10.29 4.83 8.41
N SER A 70 10.00 5.91 9.16
CA SER A 70 9.36 7.11 8.60
C SER A 70 10.26 7.87 7.64
N SER A 71 11.55 8.00 7.96
CA SER A 71 12.52 8.69 7.11
C SER A 71 12.81 7.90 5.83
N VAL A 72 12.87 6.57 5.92
CA VAL A 72 13.05 5.72 4.74
C VAL A 72 11.82 5.75 3.83
N LEU A 73 10.61 5.67 4.40
CA LEU A 73 9.39 5.83 3.61
C LEU A 73 9.34 7.20 2.93
N ALA A 74 9.63 8.28 3.64
CA ALA A 74 9.62 9.63 3.07
C ALA A 74 10.63 9.77 1.92
N GLU A 75 11.82 9.19 2.06
CA GLU A 75 12.84 9.17 1.02
C GLU A 75 12.43 8.34 -0.20
N ALA A 76 11.82 7.16 0.01
CA ALA A 76 11.29 6.35 -1.08
C ALA A 76 10.17 7.07 -1.83
N ILE A 77 9.29 7.80 -1.12
CA ILE A 77 8.25 8.62 -1.76
C ILE A 77 8.90 9.72 -2.60
N ARG A 78 9.88 10.46 -2.03
CA ARG A 78 10.64 11.50 -2.75
C ARG A 78 11.29 10.98 -4.04
N ARG A 79 11.74 9.73 -4.04
CA ARG A 79 12.40 9.08 -5.18
C ARG A 79 11.43 8.46 -6.19
N GLY A 80 10.14 8.35 -5.86
CA GLY A 80 9.16 7.64 -6.69
C GLY A 80 9.33 6.11 -6.66
N THR A 81 9.95 5.58 -5.61
CA THR A 81 10.22 4.14 -5.41
C THR A 81 9.36 3.52 -4.31
N ALA A 82 8.56 4.34 -3.64
CA ALA A 82 7.55 3.92 -2.66
C ALA A 82 6.32 3.27 -3.31
N PRO A 83 5.48 2.57 -2.52
CA PRO A 83 4.12 2.24 -2.93
C PRO A 83 3.37 3.47 -3.44
N ALA A 84 2.44 3.27 -4.38
CA ALA A 84 1.49 4.31 -4.77
C ALA A 84 0.52 4.63 -3.62
N GLY A 85 0.19 3.63 -2.80
CA GLY A 85 -0.65 3.75 -1.63
C GLY A 85 -0.45 2.56 -0.69
N ILE A 86 -0.87 2.69 0.56
CA ILE A 86 -0.75 1.64 1.56
C ILE A 86 -2.11 1.40 2.24
N LEU A 87 -2.52 0.13 2.31
CA LEU A 87 -3.66 -0.34 3.09
C LEU A 87 -3.16 -1.15 4.29
N LEU A 88 -3.61 -0.78 5.49
CA LEU A 88 -3.27 -1.45 6.74
C LEU A 88 -4.50 -2.02 7.43
N GLU A 89 -4.35 -3.12 8.16
CA GLU A 89 -5.40 -3.63 9.06
C GLU A 89 -5.45 -2.83 10.36
N ARG A 90 -4.29 -2.37 10.85
CA ARG A 90 -4.16 -1.55 12.07
C ARG A 90 -3.41 -0.25 11.78
N PRO A 91 -3.75 0.85 12.48
CA PRO A 91 -3.03 2.11 12.34
C PRO A 91 -1.54 1.96 12.62
N ASP A 92 -0.70 2.59 11.80
CA ASP A 92 0.74 2.72 12.03
C ASP A 92 1.16 4.19 12.03
N PRO A 93 1.36 4.82 13.20
CA PRO A 93 1.76 6.23 13.28
C PRO A 93 3.12 6.53 12.64
N ILE A 94 4.03 5.56 12.57
CA ILE A 94 5.38 5.77 12.02
C ILE A 94 5.29 5.91 10.49
N LEU A 95 4.53 5.04 9.84
CA LEU A 95 4.29 5.15 8.40
C LEU A 95 3.47 6.41 8.07
N ALA A 96 2.50 6.77 8.90
CA ALA A 96 1.75 8.01 8.74
C ALA A 96 2.67 9.25 8.78
N VAL A 97 3.59 9.32 9.74
CA VAL A 97 4.59 10.39 9.81
C VAL A 97 5.45 10.43 8.55
N GLY A 98 5.92 9.29 8.04
CA GLY A 98 6.72 9.24 6.82
C GLY A 98 5.97 9.80 5.60
N ALA A 99 4.71 9.42 5.44
CA ALA A 99 3.86 9.92 4.36
C ALA A 99 3.55 11.42 4.50
N ILE A 100 3.23 11.89 5.71
CA ILE A 100 2.95 13.32 5.99
C ILE A 100 4.19 14.17 5.74
N VAL A 101 5.38 13.70 6.15
CA VAL A 101 6.63 14.42 5.91
C VAL A 101 6.91 14.53 4.41
N ALA A 102 6.65 13.47 3.64
CA ALA A 102 6.81 13.51 2.19
C ALA A 102 5.84 14.48 1.51
N GLU A 103 4.58 14.49 1.92
CA GLU A 103 3.60 15.48 1.45
C GLU A 103 4.08 16.90 1.77
N PHE A 104 4.49 17.16 3.03
CA PHE A 104 4.86 18.50 3.46
C PHE A 104 6.15 19.02 2.79
N LEU A 105 7.17 18.17 2.63
CA LEU A 105 8.48 18.60 2.10
C LEU A 105 8.57 18.54 0.58
N TYR A 106 7.85 17.61 -0.06
CA TYR A 106 8.02 17.31 -1.48
C TYR A 106 6.75 17.50 -2.31
N ASP A 107 5.61 17.83 -1.67
CA ASP A 107 4.29 17.92 -2.32
C ASP A 107 3.89 16.62 -3.06
N ILE A 108 4.35 15.48 -2.54
CA ILE A 108 4.01 14.14 -3.05
C ILE A 108 3.11 13.46 -2.03
N ARG A 109 1.86 13.19 -2.41
CA ARG A 109 0.88 12.51 -1.55
C ARG A 109 0.81 11.03 -1.88
N MET A 110 1.00 10.20 -0.86
CA MET A 110 0.79 8.75 -0.92
C MET A 110 -0.26 8.39 0.14
N PRO A 111 -1.49 8.00 -0.24
CA PRO A 111 -2.54 7.71 0.74
C PRO A 111 -2.19 6.51 1.61
N LEU A 112 -2.56 6.62 2.90
CA LEU A 112 -2.42 5.58 3.91
C LEU A 112 -3.78 5.35 4.56
N VAL A 113 -4.34 4.16 4.41
CA VAL A 113 -5.70 3.84 4.85
C VAL A 113 -5.70 2.63 5.77
N VAL A 114 -6.48 2.70 6.85
CA VAL A 114 -6.81 1.55 7.70
C VAL A 114 -8.17 1.01 7.28
N CYS A 115 -8.25 -0.25 6.86
CA CYS A 115 -9.49 -0.89 6.44
C CYS A 115 -9.45 -2.41 6.64
N ASP A 116 -10.57 -3.10 6.43
CA ASP A 116 -10.56 -4.55 6.31
C ASP A 116 -9.82 -4.97 5.04
N ILE A 117 -8.72 -5.73 5.21
CA ILE A 117 -7.88 -6.25 4.14
C ILE A 117 -8.18 -7.71 3.80
N SER A 118 -9.18 -8.32 4.44
CA SER A 118 -9.57 -9.72 4.20
C SER A 118 -9.98 -9.94 2.74
N ASN A 119 -9.59 -11.08 2.17
CA ASN A 119 -9.87 -11.47 0.78
C ASN A 119 -9.24 -10.57 -0.30
N LEU A 120 -8.35 -9.63 0.04
CA LEU A 120 -7.49 -8.98 -0.94
C LEU A 120 -6.36 -9.94 -1.33
N VAL A 121 -6.07 -10.03 -2.63
CA VAL A 121 -5.00 -10.89 -3.13
C VAL A 121 -4.00 -10.10 -3.97
N SER A 122 -2.74 -10.54 -3.97
CA SER A 122 -1.71 -9.92 -4.82
C SER A 122 -2.14 -10.00 -6.28
N GLY A 123 -2.09 -8.87 -6.99
CA GLY A 123 -2.52 -8.74 -8.39
C GLY A 123 -3.91 -8.15 -8.59
N ASP A 124 -4.73 -8.01 -7.54
CA ASP A 124 -5.96 -7.22 -7.62
C ASP A 124 -5.62 -5.79 -8.03
N GLN A 125 -6.42 -5.18 -8.91
CA GLN A 125 -6.29 -3.77 -9.21
C GLN A 125 -7.08 -2.98 -8.15
N ILE A 126 -6.43 -2.04 -7.47
CA ILE A 126 -7.04 -1.27 -6.39
C ILE A 126 -6.98 0.22 -6.70
N ASP A 127 -8.13 0.88 -6.56
CA ASP A 127 -8.26 2.33 -6.56
C ASP A 127 -8.60 2.83 -5.15
N ILE A 128 -7.72 3.64 -4.58
CA ILE A 128 -7.98 4.41 -3.36
C ILE A 128 -8.44 5.79 -3.80
N GLY A 129 -9.57 6.23 -3.29
CA GLY A 129 -9.99 7.62 -3.48
C GLY A 129 -10.80 8.18 -2.34
N ILE A 130 -11.19 9.46 -2.48
CA ILE A 130 -11.91 10.19 -1.45
C ILE A 130 -13.42 10.17 -1.72
N GLY A 131 -14.18 9.67 -0.75
CA GLY A 131 -15.65 9.63 -0.75
C GLY A 131 -16.29 10.97 -0.46
N LYS A 132 -17.62 11.04 -0.63
CA LYS A 132 -18.41 12.26 -0.40
C LYS A 132 -18.36 12.76 1.04
N ASP A 133 -18.19 11.85 1.99
CA ASP A 133 -18.03 12.10 3.43
C ASP A 133 -16.58 12.47 3.81
N ARG A 134 -15.68 12.60 2.82
CA ARG A 134 -14.23 12.76 2.99
C ARG A 134 -13.52 11.54 3.60
N GLY A 135 -14.21 10.40 3.73
CA GLY A 135 -13.61 9.11 4.07
C GLY A 135 -12.99 8.43 2.86
N PRO A 136 -12.13 7.40 3.05
CA PRO A 136 -11.58 6.62 1.95
C PRO A 136 -12.66 5.69 1.35
N ILE A 137 -12.68 5.62 0.03
CA ILE A 137 -13.34 4.58 -0.74
C ILE A 137 -12.27 3.77 -1.45
N ILE A 138 -12.19 2.48 -1.16
CA ILE A 138 -11.27 1.54 -1.80
C ILE A 138 -12.08 0.68 -2.76
N ARG A 139 -11.81 0.77 -4.05
CA ARG A 139 -12.42 -0.09 -5.07
C ARG A 139 -11.44 -1.19 -5.43
N VAL A 140 -11.92 -2.43 -5.36
CA VAL A 140 -11.12 -3.62 -5.65
C VAL A 140 -11.67 -4.28 -6.89
N HIS A 141 -10.82 -4.40 -7.90
CA HIS A 141 -11.06 -5.11 -9.13
C HIS A 141 -10.26 -6.40 -9.10
N PRO A 142 -10.92 -7.57 -8.88
CA PRO A 142 -10.20 -8.83 -8.74
C PRO A 142 -9.32 -9.13 -9.95
N ALA A 143 -8.12 -9.65 -9.69
CA ALA A 143 -7.25 -10.13 -10.76
C ALA A 143 -8.03 -11.14 -11.63
N ILE A 144 -7.97 -10.99 -12.96
CA ILE A 144 -8.54 -12.00 -13.87
C ILE A 144 -7.71 -13.27 -13.71
N ASN A 145 -8.28 -14.31 -13.12
CA ASN A 145 -7.62 -15.59 -12.98
C ASN A 145 -7.56 -16.27 -14.37
N PRO A 146 -6.38 -16.53 -14.96
CA PRO A 146 -6.29 -17.23 -16.24
C PRO A 146 -6.76 -18.70 -16.16
N ALA A 147 -7.02 -19.24 -14.97
CA ALA A 147 -7.43 -20.62 -14.76
C ALA A 147 -8.96 -20.87 -14.78
N GLU A 148 -9.80 -19.86 -14.99
CA GLU A 148 -11.25 -20.08 -15.07
C GLU A 148 -11.66 -20.40 -16.52
N PRO A 149 -12.11 -21.63 -16.83
CA PRO A 149 -12.55 -21.94 -18.18
C PRO A 149 -13.76 -21.06 -18.50
N ARG A 150 -13.71 -20.37 -19.65
CA ARG A 150 -14.87 -19.65 -20.18
C ARG A 150 -16.02 -20.65 -20.26
N ARG A 151 -17.02 -20.52 -19.38
CA ARG A 151 -18.28 -21.23 -19.55
C ARG A 151 -18.90 -20.70 -20.85
N GLN A 152 -18.87 -21.52 -21.89
CA GLN A 152 -19.73 -21.39 -23.07
C GLN A 152 -21.17 -21.74 -22.67
#